data_AF-A0AAU9SG55-F1
#
_entry.id   AF-A0AAU9SG55-F1
#
_cell.length_a   1.000
_cell.length_b   1.000
_cell.length_c   1.000
_cell.angle_alpha   90.00
_cell.angle_beta   90.00
_cell.angle_gamma   90.00
#
_symmetry.space_group_name_H-M   'P 1'
#
loop_
_entity.id
_entity.type
_entity.pdbx_description
1 polymer ?
#
loop_
_entity_poly.entity_id
_entity_poly.type
_entity_poly.pdbx_seq_one_letter_code
_entity_poly.pdbx_strand_id
1 'polypeptide(L)'
;EALRTIASTLKKTTWNFSLNPCEGVGGWRNPNPIEGSEDAVTCDCSFLNGTVCHVTSILLKTQDLQGSLPKELIDLPYLQEINLARNYLNGSIPPEWGALPLINITLLGNRLTGPIPKEFGNISTLRSLAVDSNQLSGTLPSELGSLSNLQRLFLNSNNFSGDIPTTFAKLTNLTDLRISDNRFYGLHINCGGEDVIINGTKYQADMYDRAPHYFESTINGWVSSNTANFIDDHRVPEGVTIWNNTSELKMIDPRLYGQARLSPVSFTYYAMCIVNGNYDVNLHFAEIMFSGNQTYKSLGRRIFDIYIQGKLMLKDFNIVEEANGVGKLVVKTFPVTITDGNLEIRLFSAGKGTVTIPDKGVYGPLISAISVDP
;
A
#
# COMPACT_ATOMS: atom_id res chain seq x y z
N GLU A 1 -1.37 -31.32 23.75
CA GLU A 1 -2.04 -30.92 22.50
C GLU A 1 -1.29 -29.88 21.68
N ALA A 2 -1.27 -28.60 22.09
CA ALA A 2 -0.86 -27.47 21.25
C ALA A 2 0.47 -27.69 20.48
N LEU A 3 1.52 -28.10 21.18
CA LEU A 3 2.84 -28.35 20.56
C LEU A 3 2.82 -29.44 19.47
N ARG A 4 1.93 -30.44 19.55
CA ARG A 4 1.77 -31.46 18.50
C ARG A 4 1.16 -30.84 17.24
N THR A 5 0.14 -30.00 17.41
CA THR A 5 -0.51 -29.31 16.29
C THR A 5 0.45 -28.31 15.65
N ILE A 6 1.14 -27.50 16.45
CA ILE A 6 2.19 -26.57 16.02
C ILE A 6 3.27 -27.29 15.21
N ALA A 7 3.76 -28.43 15.70
CA ALA A 7 4.78 -29.20 14.99
C ALA A 7 4.27 -29.76 13.67
N SER A 8 3.04 -30.27 13.63
CA SER A 8 2.39 -30.73 12.40
C SER A 8 2.32 -29.60 11.36
N THR A 9 1.84 -28.42 11.76
CA THR A 9 1.73 -27.24 10.88
C THR A 9 3.08 -26.76 10.36
N LEU A 10 4.12 -26.81 11.21
CA LEU A 10 5.50 -26.48 10.82
C LEU A 10 6.20 -27.60 10.03
N LYS A 11 5.61 -28.80 9.94
CA LYS A 11 6.22 -30.05 9.48
C LYS A 11 7.49 -30.43 10.26
N LYS A 12 7.53 -30.13 11.56
CA LYS A 12 8.61 -30.50 12.46
C LYS A 12 8.41 -31.94 12.95
N THR A 13 9.41 -32.79 12.71
CA THR A 13 9.36 -34.22 13.04
C THR A 13 10.31 -34.64 14.17
N THR A 14 11.22 -33.75 14.59
CA THR A 14 12.30 -34.09 15.52
C THR A 14 11.93 -33.98 17.00
N TRP A 15 10.77 -33.41 17.35
CA TRP A 15 10.34 -33.32 18.74
C TRP A 15 9.85 -34.65 19.29
N ASN A 16 10.26 -34.96 20.53
CA ASN A 16 9.79 -36.14 21.24
C ASN A 16 8.60 -35.80 22.14
N PHE A 17 7.40 -36.05 21.64
CA PHE A 17 6.15 -35.75 22.37
C PHE A 17 5.82 -36.72 23.51
N SER A 18 6.64 -37.74 23.75
CA SER A 18 6.51 -38.60 24.94
C SER A 18 7.13 -37.97 26.18
N LEU A 19 7.87 -36.87 26.02
CA LEU A 19 8.56 -36.15 27.09
C LEU A 19 7.90 -34.81 27.36
N ASN A 20 7.92 -34.38 28.63
CA ASN A 20 7.42 -33.07 29.03
C ASN A 20 8.42 -31.97 28.60
N PRO A 21 7.99 -30.96 27.82
CA PRO A 21 8.87 -29.87 27.37
C PRO A 21 9.44 -29.02 28.51
N CYS A 22 8.80 -29.03 29.69
CA CYS A 22 9.17 -28.17 30.81
C CYS A 22 9.99 -28.88 31.92
N GLU A 23 10.26 -30.19 31.78
CA GLU A 23 11.02 -30.96 32.80
C GLU A 23 12.53 -30.97 32.55
N GLY A 24 13.02 -30.24 31.54
CA GLY A 24 14.45 -30.14 31.24
C GLY A 24 15.08 -31.43 30.67
N VAL A 25 14.25 -32.44 30.37
CA VAL A 25 14.67 -33.71 29.78
C VAL A 25 14.84 -33.51 28.26
N GLY A 26 15.94 -34.00 27.69
CA GLY A 26 16.28 -33.83 26.27
C GLY A 26 15.16 -34.32 25.33
N GLY A 27 15.05 -33.76 24.12
CA GLY A 27 13.98 -34.09 23.15
C GLY A 27 13.17 -32.88 22.66
N TRP A 28 13.31 -31.75 23.35
CA TRP A 28 12.78 -30.43 22.97
C TRP A 28 13.89 -29.39 22.76
N ARG A 29 15.14 -29.81 22.96
CA ARG A 29 16.36 -29.04 22.74
C ARG A 29 17.38 -29.90 22.00
N ASN A 30 18.06 -29.35 21.00
CA ASN A 30 19.23 -30.01 20.41
C ASN A 30 20.44 -29.84 21.36
N PRO A 31 21.03 -30.93 21.90
CA PRO A 31 22.19 -30.84 22.79
C PRO A 31 23.48 -30.39 22.08
N ASN A 32 23.57 -30.57 20.76
CA ASN A 32 24.71 -30.19 19.93
C ASN A 32 24.21 -29.36 18.72
N PRO A 33 23.77 -28.10 18.94
CA PRO A 33 23.34 -27.27 17.83
C PRO A 33 24.52 -26.96 16.92
N ILE A 34 24.27 -26.99 15.60
CA ILE A 34 25.20 -26.40 14.63
C ILE A 34 25.29 -24.91 14.96
N GLU A 35 26.47 -24.32 14.89
CA GLU A 35 26.68 -22.90 15.19
C GLU A 35 25.70 -22.03 14.38
N GLY A 36 24.89 -21.24 15.09
CA GLY A 36 23.86 -20.39 14.49
C GLY A 36 22.49 -21.04 14.24
N SER A 37 22.30 -22.33 14.55
CA SER A 37 21.00 -23.02 14.57
C SER A 37 20.38 -23.03 15.97
N GLU A 38 19.04 -23.03 16.03
CA GLU A 38 18.30 -23.13 17.29
C GLU A 38 17.19 -24.18 17.14
N ASP A 39 17.11 -25.08 18.10
CA ASP A 39 15.98 -25.99 18.30
C ASP A 39 15.76 -26.06 19.80
N ALA A 40 14.84 -25.24 20.31
CA ALA A 40 14.54 -25.14 21.73
C ALA A 40 13.10 -24.70 21.98
N VAL A 41 12.45 -25.39 22.91
CA VAL A 41 11.25 -24.90 23.60
C VAL A 41 11.64 -24.59 25.04
N THR A 42 11.34 -23.37 25.50
CA THR A 42 11.61 -22.95 26.88
C THR A 42 10.31 -22.74 27.62
N CYS A 43 10.27 -23.19 28.88
CA CYS A 43 9.16 -22.96 29.78
C CYS A 43 9.56 -22.09 30.97
N ASP A 44 8.60 -21.34 31.49
CA ASP A 44 8.67 -20.71 32.80
C ASP A 44 7.77 -21.48 33.77
N CYS A 45 8.39 -22.02 34.84
CA CYS A 45 7.72 -22.77 35.90
C CYS A 45 7.50 -21.95 37.17
N SER A 46 7.73 -20.64 37.17
CA SER A 46 7.57 -19.79 38.35
C SER A 46 6.12 -19.64 38.83
N PHE A 47 5.15 -20.12 38.06
CA PHE A 47 3.72 -20.02 38.36
C PHE A 47 3.30 -20.97 39.49
N LEU A 48 2.36 -20.51 40.31
CA LEU A 48 1.78 -21.28 41.42
C LEU A 48 2.86 -21.96 42.29
N ASN A 49 3.84 -21.18 42.77
CA ASN A 49 4.95 -21.65 43.61
C ASN A 49 5.79 -22.78 42.98
N GLY A 50 6.01 -22.77 41.67
CA GLY A 50 6.86 -23.78 41.02
C GLY A 50 6.10 -24.97 40.45
N THR A 51 4.78 -25.03 40.59
CA THR A 51 3.98 -26.23 40.27
C THR A 51 3.41 -26.24 38.87
N VAL A 52 3.33 -25.07 38.21
CA VAL A 52 2.79 -24.95 36.86
C VAL A 52 3.83 -24.31 35.95
N CYS A 53 4.03 -24.95 34.81
CA CYS A 53 4.93 -24.50 33.77
C CYS A 53 4.15 -24.05 32.53
N HIS A 54 4.55 -22.93 31.97
CA HIS A 54 4.02 -22.43 30.70
C HIS A 54 5.14 -22.27 29.68
N VAL A 55 4.86 -22.61 28.43
CA VAL A 55 5.81 -22.37 27.32
C VAL A 55 5.89 -20.87 27.08
N THR A 56 7.09 -20.32 27.12
CA THR A 56 7.35 -18.88 26.95
C THR A 56 8.18 -18.56 25.71
N SER A 57 8.94 -19.52 25.18
CA SER A 57 9.78 -19.32 24.00
C SER A 57 9.82 -20.55 23.09
N ILE A 58 9.70 -20.33 21.79
CA ILE A 58 9.89 -21.34 20.74
C ILE A 58 10.93 -20.81 19.75
N LEU A 59 12.10 -21.45 19.73
CA LEU A 59 13.25 -21.10 18.91
C LEU A 59 13.58 -22.26 17.96
N LEU A 60 13.28 -22.09 16.67
CA LEU A 60 13.43 -23.08 15.61
C LEU A 60 14.13 -22.45 14.40
N LYS A 61 15.33 -21.91 14.61
CA LYS A 61 16.14 -21.28 13.57
C LYS A 61 16.93 -22.31 12.77
N THR A 62 16.88 -22.22 11.44
CA THR A 62 17.64 -23.09 10.52
C THR A 62 17.35 -24.57 10.79
N GLN A 63 16.08 -24.94 10.68
CA GLN A 63 15.55 -26.29 10.94
C GLN A 63 14.92 -26.93 9.71
N ASP A 64 15.13 -26.35 8.52
CA ASP A 64 14.57 -26.79 7.24
C ASP A 64 13.03 -26.99 7.25
N LEU A 65 12.31 -26.20 8.05
CA LEU A 65 10.86 -26.32 8.18
C LEU A 65 10.16 -25.89 6.88
N GLN A 66 9.25 -26.71 6.36
CA GLN A 66 8.55 -26.51 5.07
C GLN A 66 7.02 -26.40 5.23
N GLY A 67 6.58 -26.14 6.45
CA GLY A 67 5.18 -25.92 6.80
C GLY A 67 4.74 -24.46 6.61
N SER A 68 3.65 -24.11 7.28
CA SER A 68 3.17 -22.73 7.41
C SER A 68 3.30 -22.24 8.83
N LEU A 69 3.05 -20.94 9.06
CA LEU A 69 3.00 -20.39 10.41
C LEU A 69 1.74 -20.89 11.15
N PRO A 70 1.87 -21.46 12.37
CA PRO A 70 0.73 -22.01 13.10
C PRO A 70 -0.06 -20.91 13.81
N LYS A 71 -1.35 -20.79 13.50
CA LYS A 71 -2.27 -19.95 14.28
C LYS A 71 -2.46 -20.49 15.71
N GLU A 72 -2.23 -21.79 15.89
CA GLU A 72 -2.35 -22.52 17.17
C GLU A 72 -1.31 -22.11 18.22
N LEU A 73 -0.38 -21.20 17.89
CA LEU A 73 0.41 -20.53 18.93
C LEU A 73 -0.46 -19.76 19.92
N ILE A 74 -1.68 -19.37 19.54
CA ILE A 74 -2.66 -18.77 20.46
C ILE A 74 -3.00 -19.68 21.65
N ASP A 75 -2.85 -21.01 21.50
CA ASP A 75 -3.07 -21.99 22.56
C ASP A 75 -1.94 -21.99 23.63
N LEU A 76 -0.91 -21.16 23.44
CA LEU A 76 0.19 -20.93 24.38
C LEU A 76 0.14 -19.47 24.91
N PRO A 77 -0.77 -19.16 25.86
CA PRO A 77 -1.11 -17.77 26.22
C PRO A 77 0.02 -16.98 26.90
N TYR A 78 1.10 -17.65 27.32
CA TYR A 78 2.28 -17.03 27.93
C TYR A 78 3.48 -16.96 26.97
N LEU A 79 3.28 -17.28 25.69
CA LEU A 79 4.34 -17.24 24.70
C LEU A 79 4.79 -15.78 24.48
N GLN A 80 6.08 -15.54 24.65
CA GLN A 80 6.72 -14.23 24.56
C GLN A 80 7.71 -14.16 23.39
N GLU A 81 8.35 -15.28 23.05
CA GLU A 81 9.39 -15.29 22.03
C GLU A 81 9.15 -16.34 20.95
N ILE A 82 9.23 -15.90 19.70
CA ILE A 82 9.16 -16.75 18.52
C ILE A 82 10.36 -16.45 17.64
N ASN A 83 11.19 -17.45 17.39
CA ASN A 83 12.23 -17.39 16.37
C ASN A 83 12.08 -18.55 15.38
N LEU A 84 11.59 -18.26 14.17
CA LEU A 84 11.44 -19.22 13.08
C LEU A 84 12.33 -18.83 11.89
N ALA A 85 13.42 -18.09 12.14
CA ALA A 85 14.27 -17.56 11.09
C ALA A 85 14.97 -18.64 10.27
N ARG A 86 15.20 -18.34 8.99
CA ARG A 86 15.97 -19.14 8.03
C ARG A 86 15.41 -20.56 7.88
N ASN A 87 14.12 -20.64 7.57
CA ASN A 87 13.44 -21.88 7.18
C ASN A 87 12.81 -21.70 5.79
N TYR A 88 11.95 -22.63 5.37
CA TYR A 88 11.20 -22.58 4.12
C TYR A 88 9.70 -22.39 4.35
N LEU A 89 9.33 -21.71 5.45
CA LEU A 89 7.94 -21.52 5.84
C LEU A 89 7.21 -20.64 4.82
N ASN A 90 5.97 -21.00 4.52
CA ASN A 90 5.14 -20.32 3.52
C ASN A 90 3.77 -19.90 4.09
N GLY A 91 2.97 -19.23 3.26
CA GLY A 91 1.66 -18.70 3.65
C GLY A 91 1.77 -17.34 4.33
N SER A 92 0.66 -16.89 4.93
CA SER A 92 0.55 -15.60 5.60
C SER A 92 0.88 -15.68 7.10
N ILE A 93 1.23 -14.53 7.67
CA ILE A 93 1.36 -14.37 9.12
C ILE A 93 -0.04 -14.47 9.75
N PRO A 94 -0.28 -15.35 10.75
CA PRO A 94 -1.59 -15.49 11.38
C PRO A 94 -1.97 -14.24 12.19
N PRO A 95 -3.15 -13.64 11.95
CA PRO A 95 -3.64 -12.51 12.76
C PRO A 95 -3.86 -12.87 14.23
N GLU A 96 -4.11 -14.14 14.54
CA GLU A 96 -4.34 -14.66 15.89
C GLU A 96 -3.19 -14.37 16.86
N TRP A 97 -1.96 -14.23 16.35
CA TRP A 97 -0.80 -13.90 17.19
C TRP A 97 -0.91 -12.51 17.84
N GLY A 98 -1.78 -11.64 17.32
CA GLY A 98 -2.10 -10.35 17.93
C GLY A 98 -2.72 -10.43 19.33
N ALA A 99 -3.19 -11.61 19.76
CA ALA A 99 -3.73 -11.84 21.09
C ALA A 99 -2.68 -12.29 22.13
N LEU A 100 -1.44 -12.58 21.71
CA LEU A 100 -0.39 -13.10 22.56
C LEU A 100 0.48 -11.97 23.14
N PRO A 101 1.07 -12.14 24.35
CA PRO A 101 1.98 -11.17 24.97
C PRO A 101 3.39 -11.27 24.38
N LEU A 102 3.52 -11.30 23.05
CA LEU A 102 4.80 -11.45 22.36
C LEU A 102 5.71 -10.25 22.59
N ILE A 103 6.99 -10.52 22.82
CA ILE A 103 8.05 -9.55 23.01
C ILE A 103 8.93 -9.53 21.75
N ASN A 104 9.29 -10.70 21.23
CA ASN A 104 10.18 -10.85 20.08
C ASN A 104 9.57 -11.80 19.05
N ILE A 105 9.41 -11.31 17.81
CA ILE A 105 8.98 -12.11 16.66
C ILE A 105 10.08 -12.04 15.60
N THR A 106 10.69 -13.17 15.28
CA THR A 106 11.73 -13.28 14.25
C THR A 106 11.34 -14.32 13.21
N LEU A 107 11.02 -13.86 12.00
CA LEU A 107 10.61 -14.65 10.84
C LEU A 107 11.54 -14.47 9.63
N LEU A 108 12.71 -13.84 9.85
CA LEU A 108 13.73 -13.54 8.85
C LEU A 108 14.01 -14.73 7.92
N GLY A 109 14.05 -14.49 6.61
CA GLY A 109 14.54 -15.48 5.65
C GLY A 109 13.62 -16.71 5.52
N ASN A 110 12.38 -16.48 5.12
CA ASN A 110 11.40 -17.51 4.81
C ASN A 110 10.74 -17.22 3.45
N ARG A 111 9.61 -17.87 3.13
CA ARG A 111 8.82 -17.68 1.91
C ARG A 111 7.42 -17.17 2.25
N LEU A 112 7.31 -16.33 3.29
CA LEU A 112 6.04 -15.81 3.75
C LEU A 112 5.49 -14.77 2.78
N THR A 113 4.17 -14.75 2.61
CA THR A 113 3.45 -13.90 1.66
C THR A 113 2.31 -13.14 2.34
N GLY A 114 1.74 -12.12 1.68
CA GLY A 114 0.62 -11.35 2.21
C GLY A 114 1.04 -10.26 3.20
N PRO A 115 0.08 -9.55 3.82
CA PRO A 115 0.36 -8.39 4.65
C PRO A 115 0.80 -8.77 6.07
N ILE A 116 1.39 -7.80 6.77
CA ILE A 116 1.47 -7.86 8.24
C ILE A 116 0.04 -7.66 8.77
N PRO A 117 -0.46 -8.53 9.65
CA PRO A 117 -1.79 -8.35 10.24
C PRO A 117 -1.88 -7.07 11.07
N LYS A 118 -2.97 -6.32 10.93
CA LYS A 118 -3.22 -5.12 11.75
C LYS A 118 -3.33 -5.44 13.24
N GLU A 119 -3.73 -6.67 13.56
CA GLU A 119 -3.85 -7.22 14.91
C GLU A 119 -2.52 -7.19 15.66
N PHE A 120 -1.37 -7.13 14.97
CA PHE A 120 -0.06 -6.97 15.62
C PHE A 120 0.05 -5.63 16.36
N GLY A 121 -0.75 -4.63 16.01
CA GLY A 121 -0.88 -3.38 16.78
C GLY A 121 -1.49 -3.56 18.18
N ASN A 122 -2.02 -4.73 18.52
CA ASN A 122 -2.52 -5.05 19.87
C ASN A 122 -1.43 -5.62 20.79
N ILE A 123 -0.27 -6.02 20.26
CA ILE A 123 0.81 -6.65 21.02
C ILE A 123 1.63 -5.57 21.74
N SER A 124 1.05 -4.93 22.76
CA SER A 124 1.68 -3.82 23.49
C SER A 124 3.02 -4.16 24.15
N THR A 125 3.32 -5.45 24.33
CA THR A 125 4.60 -5.98 24.85
C THR A 125 5.71 -6.08 23.80
N LEU A 126 5.39 -5.93 22.50
CA LEU A 126 6.32 -6.19 21.40
C LEU A 126 7.48 -5.17 21.41
N ARG A 127 8.70 -5.71 21.39
CA ARG A 127 9.95 -4.94 21.33
C ARG A 127 10.69 -5.13 20.02
N SER A 128 10.56 -6.29 19.40
CA SER A 128 11.25 -6.61 18.15
C SER A 128 10.33 -7.35 17.18
N LEU A 129 10.14 -6.77 16.00
CA LEU A 129 9.49 -7.41 14.87
C LEU A 129 10.48 -7.48 13.70
N ALA A 130 10.97 -8.69 13.40
CA ALA A 130 11.87 -8.96 12.29
C ALA A 130 11.23 -9.93 11.30
N VAL A 131 10.82 -9.41 10.15
CA VAL A 131 10.18 -10.17 9.07
C VAL A 131 10.91 -10.00 7.73
N ASP A 132 12.15 -9.51 7.79
CA ASP A 132 12.99 -9.22 6.65
C ASP A 132 13.31 -10.45 5.80
N SER A 133 13.66 -10.24 4.53
CA SER A 133 13.96 -11.32 3.56
C SER A 133 12.82 -12.33 3.41
N ASN A 134 11.62 -11.85 3.06
CA ASN A 134 10.43 -12.65 2.78
C ASN A 134 9.77 -12.15 1.46
N GLN A 135 8.54 -12.59 1.18
CA GLN A 135 7.71 -12.14 0.06
C GLN A 135 6.44 -11.43 0.56
N LEU A 136 6.52 -10.79 1.73
CA LEU A 136 5.39 -10.07 2.32
C LEU A 136 5.04 -8.85 1.47
N SER A 137 3.77 -8.50 1.40
CA SER A 137 3.24 -7.50 0.46
C SER A 137 2.07 -6.70 1.04
N GLY A 138 1.68 -5.62 0.36
CA GLY A 138 0.60 -4.74 0.82
C GLY A 138 1.12 -3.57 1.65
N THR A 139 0.20 -2.75 2.16
CA THR A 139 0.54 -1.58 2.96
C THR A 139 0.91 -1.95 4.39
N LEU A 140 1.74 -1.13 5.04
CA LEU A 140 2.05 -1.31 6.45
C LEU A 140 0.84 -0.90 7.31
N PRO A 141 0.40 -1.72 8.28
CA PRO A 141 -0.71 -1.35 9.16
C PRO A 141 -0.37 -0.12 10.00
N SER A 142 -1.25 0.88 9.97
CA SER A 142 -1.12 2.09 10.79
C SER A 142 -1.13 1.80 12.29
N GLU A 143 -1.76 0.69 12.67
CA GLU A 143 -1.93 0.15 14.01
C GLU A 143 -0.58 -0.21 14.64
N LEU A 144 0.45 -0.56 13.86
CA LEU A 144 1.79 -0.78 14.42
C LEU A 144 2.35 0.48 15.10
N GLY A 145 1.87 1.67 14.74
CA GLY A 145 2.24 2.94 15.39
C GLY A 145 1.73 3.10 16.83
N SER A 146 0.91 2.17 17.35
CA SER A 146 0.49 2.14 18.77
C SER A 146 1.54 1.48 19.69
N LEU A 147 2.51 0.76 19.12
CA LEU A 147 3.44 -0.10 19.85
C LEU A 147 4.57 0.70 20.50
N SER A 148 4.27 1.39 21.59
CA SER A 148 5.21 2.28 22.30
C SER A 148 6.47 1.59 22.82
N ASN A 149 6.48 0.26 22.98
CA ASN A 149 7.65 -0.51 23.41
C ASN A 149 8.52 -1.02 22.25
N LEU A 150 8.12 -0.79 20.99
CA LEU A 150 8.83 -1.30 19.83
C LEU A 150 10.19 -0.62 19.68
N GLN A 151 11.25 -1.41 19.63
CA GLN A 151 12.65 -0.97 19.56
C GLN A 151 13.30 -1.31 18.22
N ARG A 152 12.91 -2.44 17.61
CA ARG A 152 13.44 -2.89 16.32
C ARG A 152 12.31 -3.28 15.38
N LEU A 153 12.35 -2.74 14.17
CA LEU A 153 11.41 -3.04 13.11
C LEU A 153 12.17 -3.32 11.81
N PHE A 154 12.31 -4.60 11.46
CA PHE A 154 13.02 -5.03 10.25
C PHE A 154 12.02 -5.58 9.23
N LEU A 155 11.84 -4.81 8.18
CA LEU A 155 10.90 -5.03 7.08
C LEU A 155 11.62 -5.18 5.74
N ASN A 156 12.94 -5.00 5.71
CA ASN A 156 13.71 -4.92 4.48
C ASN A 156 13.63 -6.21 3.63
N SER A 157 13.84 -6.05 2.33
CA SER A 157 13.87 -7.17 1.38
C SER A 157 12.54 -7.93 1.38
N ASN A 158 11.46 -7.18 1.14
CA ASN A 158 10.08 -7.65 1.00
C ASN A 158 9.42 -6.90 -0.17
N ASN A 159 8.10 -7.01 -0.31
CA ASN A 159 7.30 -6.41 -1.36
C ASN A 159 6.23 -5.46 -0.80
N PHE A 160 6.49 -4.82 0.34
CA PHE A 160 5.58 -3.84 0.94
C PHE A 160 5.47 -2.60 0.07
N SER A 161 4.28 -2.03 -0.06
CA SER A 161 3.98 -0.88 -0.92
C SER A 161 3.19 0.20 -0.17
N GLY A 162 2.91 1.31 -0.86
CA GLY A 162 2.25 2.48 -0.27
C GLY A 162 3.17 3.30 0.62
N ASP A 163 2.58 4.20 1.40
CA ASP A 163 3.32 5.08 2.29
C ASP A 163 3.72 4.39 3.61
N ILE A 164 4.82 4.85 4.19
CA ILE A 164 5.13 4.54 5.59
C ILE A 164 4.08 5.27 6.46
N PRO A 165 3.31 4.56 7.31
CA PRO A 165 2.25 5.18 8.08
C PRO A 165 2.78 6.32 8.95
N THR A 166 2.15 7.49 8.88
CA THR A 166 2.54 8.65 9.71
C THR A 166 2.42 8.37 11.21
N THR A 167 1.60 7.38 11.59
CA THR A 167 1.51 6.88 12.96
C THR A 167 2.82 6.31 13.49
N PHE A 168 3.76 5.89 12.63
CA PHE A 168 5.08 5.39 13.06
C PHE A 168 5.92 6.49 13.71
N ALA A 169 5.61 7.77 13.48
CA ALA A 169 6.22 8.87 14.21
C ALA A 169 5.96 8.82 15.73
N LYS A 170 4.96 8.04 16.18
CA LYS A 170 4.66 7.82 17.62
C LYS A 170 5.56 6.76 18.26
N LEU A 171 6.36 6.01 17.49
CA LEU A 171 7.23 4.95 17.97
C LEU A 171 8.51 5.54 18.59
N THR A 172 8.37 6.20 19.74
CA THR A 172 9.46 6.95 20.38
C THR A 172 10.61 6.09 20.90
N ASN A 173 10.39 4.79 21.10
CA ASN A 173 11.42 3.84 21.53
C ASN A 173 12.11 3.10 20.36
N LEU A 174 11.74 3.39 19.12
CA LEU A 174 12.31 2.73 17.94
C LEU A 174 13.75 3.21 17.73
N THR A 175 14.69 2.27 17.77
CA THR A 175 16.14 2.56 17.65
C THR A 175 16.76 2.00 16.38
N ASP A 176 16.16 0.97 15.79
CA ASP A 176 16.66 0.33 14.56
C ASP A 176 15.46 0.05 13.62
N LEU A 177 15.40 0.78 12.51
CA LEU A 177 14.37 0.67 11.49
C LEU A 177 15.04 0.32 10.16
N ARG A 178 14.67 -0.84 9.60
CA ARG A 178 15.18 -1.31 8.30
C ARG A 178 14.03 -1.57 7.35
N ILE A 179 13.95 -0.76 6.31
CA ILE A 179 12.82 -0.76 5.36
C ILE A 179 13.27 -0.80 3.90
N SER A 180 14.57 -0.86 3.64
CA SER A 180 15.15 -0.91 2.30
C SER A 180 14.65 -2.12 1.50
N ASP A 181 14.82 -2.09 0.18
CA ASP A 181 14.43 -3.20 -0.71
C ASP A 181 12.96 -3.61 -0.52
N ASN A 182 12.08 -2.60 -0.53
CA ASN A 182 10.63 -2.70 -0.60
C ASN A 182 10.13 -1.79 -1.72
N ARG A 183 8.81 -1.67 -1.89
CA ARG A 183 8.12 -0.84 -2.88
C ARG A 183 7.48 0.41 -2.29
N PHE A 184 8.11 1.04 -1.29
CA PHE A 184 7.63 2.29 -0.64
C PHE A 184 7.79 3.55 -1.52
N TYR A 185 7.72 3.42 -2.84
CA TYR A 185 7.95 4.49 -3.80
C TYR A 185 6.83 4.44 -4.87
N GLY A 186 5.63 4.87 -4.48
CA GLY A 186 4.54 5.12 -5.40
C GLY A 186 4.28 6.62 -5.52
N LEU A 187 3.62 7.03 -6.60
CA LEU A 187 3.13 8.39 -6.76
C LEU A 187 1.61 8.37 -6.86
N HIS A 188 0.93 9.08 -5.95
CA HIS A 188 -0.52 9.12 -5.88
C HIS A 188 -0.98 10.58 -5.80
N ILE A 189 -1.72 11.04 -6.81
CA ILE A 189 -2.16 12.43 -6.95
C ILE A 189 -3.68 12.49 -6.99
N ASN A 190 -4.30 13.27 -6.10
CA ASN A 190 -5.72 13.61 -6.15
C ASN A 190 -5.91 14.86 -7.03
N CYS A 191 -6.14 14.63 -8.32
CA CYS A 191 -6.16 15.68 -9.33
C CYS A 191 -7.35 16.63 -9.10
N GLY A 192 -7.09 17.83 -8.58
CA GLY A 192 -8.13 18.83 -8.31
C GLY A 192 -8.74 18.73 -6.90
N GLY A 193 -8.30 17.78 -6.08
CA GLY A 193 -8.83 17.56 -4.73
C GLY A 193 -7.81 17.71 -3.61
N GLU A 194 -8.29 17.63 -2.37
CA GLU A 194 -7.44 17.69 -1.17
C GLU A 194 -6.71 16.36 -0.89
N ASP A 195 -5.81 16.35 0.09
CA ASP A 195 -5.16 15.12 0.55
C ASP A 195 -6.21 14.11 1.00
N VAL A 196 -6.19 12.89 0.45
CA VAL A 196 -7.15 11.85 0.82
C VAL A 196 -6.46 10.50 0.97
N ILE A 197 -6.85 9.75 2.01
CA ILE A 197 -6.36 8.38 2.22
C ILE A 197 -7.40 7.40 1.70
N ILE A 198 -7.04 6.64 0.68
CA ILE A 198 -7.85 5.56 0.09
C ILE A 198 -7.12 4.25 0.34
N ASN A 199 -7.75 3.32 1.07
CA ASN A 199 -7.19 2.00 1.40
C ASN A 199 -5.74 2.04 1.94
N GLY A 200 -5.43 3.03 2.79
CA GLY A 200 -4.11 3.21 3.40
C GLY A 200 -3.07 3.91 2.53
N THR A 201 -3.41 4.28 1.30
CA THR A 201 -2.54 5.04 0.38
C THR A 201 -2.95 6.51 0.39
N LYS A 202 -1.99 7.43 0.58
CA LYS A 202 -2.27 8.86 0.56
C LYS A 202 -2.18 9.38 -0.88
N TYR A 203 -3.31 9.84 -1.41
CA TYR A 203 -3.34 10.66 -2.63
C TYR A 203 -3.09 12.11 -2.25
N GLN A 204 -2.00 12.65 -2.78
CA GLN A 204 -1.54 14.02 -2.52
C GLN A 204 -2.41 15.04 -3.25
N ALA A 205 -2.70 16.14 -2.57
CA ALA A 205 -3.53 17.20 -3.09
C ALA A 205 -2.95 17.86 -4.35
N ASP A 206 -3.81 18.10 -5.33
CA ASP A 206 -3.54 18.97 -6.48
C ASP A 206 -4.60 20.07 -6.55
N MET A 207 -4.55 21.01 -5.60
CA MET A 207 -5.56 22.05 -5.43
C MET A 207 -5.27 23.36 -6.20
N TYR A 208 -4.20 23.41 -7.00
CA TYR A 208 -3.76 24.67 -7.58
C TYR A 208 -4.61 25.04 -8.80
N ASP A 209 -5.42 26.10 -8.67
CA ASP A 209 -6.59 26.38 -9.50
C ASP A 209 -6.50 27.71 -10.31
N ARG A 210 -5.43 27.91 -11.11
CA ARG A 210 -5.12 29.18 -11.81
C ARG A 210 -4.28 29.06 -13.10
N ALA A 211 -4.87 29.04 -14.29
CA ALA A 211 -4.10 29.20 -15.55
C ALA A 211 -3.72 30.68 -15.86
N PRO A 212 -2.57 30.96 -16.51
CA PRO A 212 -1.46 30.05 -16.82
C PRO A 212 -0.56 29.84 -15.59
N HIS A 213 -0.27 28.58 -15.27
CA HIS A 213 0.43 28.24 -14.04
C HIS A 213 1.95 28.42 -14.12
N TYR A 214 2.49 29.04 -13.06
CA TYR A 214 3.89 29.17 -12.69
C TYR A 214 4.37 27.88 -11.97
N PHE A 215 5.66 27.55 -12.15
CA PHE A 215 6.34 26.42 -11.53
C PHE A 215 6.41 26.60 -10.00
N GLU A 216 5.78 25.71 -9.21
CA GLU A 216 5.91 25.71 -7.75
C GLU A 216 6.59 24.40 -7.29
N SER A 217 7.65 24.54 -6.48
CA SER A 217 8.73 23.55 -6.36
C SER A 217 8.46 22.37 -5.43
N THR A 218 8.84 21.17 -5.91
CA THR A 218 9.64 20.08 -5.28
C THR A 218 9.22 19.37 -3.99
N ILE A 219 8.19 19.76 -3.24
CA ILE A 219 7.88 19.06 -1.97
C ILE A 219 7.39 17.61 -2.20
N ASN A 220 6.72 17.36 -3.32
CA ASN A 220 5.97 16.11 -3.54
C ASN A 220 6.54 15.21 -4.65
N GLY A 221 7.68 15.56 -5.26
CA GLY A 221 8.27 14.75 -6.34
C GLY A 221 7.52 14.81 -7.67
N TRP A 222 6.50 15.67 -7.83
CA TRP A 222 5.79 15.89 -9.08
C TRP A 222 5.34 17.34 -9.24
N VAL A 223 5.06 17.73 -10.48
CA VAL A 223 4.50 19.04 -10.89
C VAL A 223 3.49 18.85 -12.02
N SER A 224 2.60 19.80 -12.21
CA SER A 224 1.64 19.82 -13.32
C SER A 224 1.76 21.08 -14.17
N SER A 225 1.42 20.97 -15.45
CA SER A 225 1.39 22.06 -16.42
C SER A 225 0.07 22.03 -17.17
N ASN A 226 -0.66 23.15 -17.12
CA ASN A 226 -1.92 23.34 -17.81
C ASN A 226 -1.78 24.42 -18.87
N THR A 227 -2.18 24.11 -20.10
CA THR A 227 -2.12 25.03 -21.23
C THR A 227 -3.50 25.55 -21.60
N ALA A 228 -3.52 26.84 -21.95
CA ALA A 228 -4.71 27.65 -22.26
C ALA A 228 -5.58 28.03 -21.04
N ASN A 229 -6.19 29.20 -21.11
CA ASN A 229 -7.20 29.67 -20.17
C ASN A 229 -8.59 29.38 -20.77
N PHE A 230 -9.60 29.14 -19.92
CA PHE A 230 -11.01 29.12 -20.33
C PHE A 230 -11.50 30.56 -20.55
N ILE A 231 -10.96 31.24 -21.56
CA ILE A 231 -11.09 32.70 -21.79
C ILE A 231 -12.56 33.16 -21.89
N ASP A 232 -13.51 32.26 -22.18
CA ASP A 232 -14.92 32.60 -22.41
C ASP A 232 -15.93 32.04 -21.38
N ASP A 233 -15.50 31.35 -20.31
CA ASP A 233 -16.43 30.86 -19.28
C ASP A 233 -16.73 31.94 -18.22
N HIS A 234 -17.87 32.62 -18.37
CA HIS A 234 -18.30 33.66 -17.43
C HIS A 234 -18.83 33.09 -16.09
N ARG A 235 -18.95 31.76 -15.96
CA ARG A 235 -19.46 31.10 -14.74
C ARG A 235 -18.38 30.92 -13.68
N VAL A 236 -17.11 31.08 -14.05
CA VAL A 236 -15.97 30.79 -13.19
C VAL A 236 -14.96 31.94 -13.33
N PRO A 237 -14.32 32.41 -12.25
CA PRO A 237 -13.24 33.39 -12.39
C PRO A 237 -12.22 32.92 -13.43
N GLU A 238 -11.64 33.86 -14.19
CA GLU A 238 -10.59 33.54 -15.17
C GLU A 238 -9.56 32.57 -14.58
N GLY A 239 -9.36 31.41 -15.22
CA GLY A 239 -8.30 30.47 -14.87
C GLY A 239 -8.66 29.32 -13.93
N VAL A 240 -9.92 29.08 -13.57
CA VAL A 240 -10.30 27.87 -12.80
C VAL A 240 -10.20 26.61 -13.67
N THR A 241 -9.45 25.64 -13.15
CA THR A 241 -9.09 24.36 -13.76
C THR A 241 -9.51 23.17 -12.89
N ILE A 242 -10.30 23.39 -11.84
CA ILE A 242 -10.86 22.35 -10.97
C ILE A 242 -12.38 22.32 -11.15
N TRP A 243 -12.91 21.11 -11.34
CA TRP A 243 -14.35 20.88 -11.34
C TRP A 243 -14.79 20.12 -10.10
N ASN A 244 -15.80 20.65 -9.42
CA ASN A 244 -16.43 20.01 -8.27
C ASN A 244 -17.76 19.43 -8.69
N ASN A 245 -17.94 18.13 -8.44
CA ASN A 245 -19.20 17.47 -8.71
C ASN A 245 -20.30 17.95 -7.76
N THR A 246 -21.50 18.16 -8.30
CA THR A 246 -22.68 18.63 -7.57
C THR A 246 -23.68 17.52 -7.23
N SER A 247 -23.51 16.32 -7.81
CA SER A 247 -24.44 15.19 -7.64
C SER A 247 -23.80 14.05 -6.85
N GLU A 248 -24.60 13.18 -6.24
CA GLU A 248 -24.07 12.01 -5.53
C GLU A 248 -23.44 11.00 -6.52
N LEU A 249 -22.19 10.60 -6.28
CA LEU A 249 -21.51 9.56 -7.07
C LEU A 249 -21.76 8.18 -6.46
N LYS A 250 -22.51 7.34 -7.19
CA LYS A 250 -22.78 5.96 -6.81
C LYS A 250 -21.65 5.04 -7.27
N MET A 251 -20.47 5.19 -6.67
CA MET A 251 -19.28 4.39 -6.98
C MET A 251 -18.47 4.06 -5.73
N ILE A 252 -17.49 3.17 -5.87
CA ILE A 252 -16.51 2.85 -4.81
C ILE A 252 -15.59 4.05 -4.62
N ASP A 253 -15.37 4.46 -3.37
CA ASP A 253 -14.52 5.59 -2.98
C ASP A 253 -14.79 6.92 -3.73
N PRO A 254 -16.02 7.46 -3.63
CA PRO A 254 -16.42 8.68 -4.35
C PRO A 254 -15.57 9.92 -3.99
N ARG A 255 -14.85 9.86 -2.87
CA ARG A 255 -13.93 10.91 -2.39
C ARG A 255 -12.82 11.24 -3.39
N LEU A 256 -12.35 10.25 -4.16
CA LEU A 256 -11.29 10.45 -5.16
C LEU A 256 -11.81 10.99 -6.51
N TYR A 257 -13.13 10.94 -6.72
CA TYR A 257 -13.77 11.28 -8.00
C TYR A 257 -14.73 12.46 -7.92
N GLY A 258 -14.93 13.01 -6.72
CA GLY A 258 -15.78 14.18 -6.49
C GLY A 258 -15.20 15.47 -7.05
N GLN A 259 -13.88 15.51 -7.29
CA GLN A 259 -13.15 16.62 -7.89
C GLN A 259 -12.29 16.11 -9.05
N ALA A 260 -12.02 16.97 -10.02
CA ALA A 260 -11.16 16.63 -11.15
C ALA A 260 -10.44 17.87 -11.70
N ARG A 261 -9.23 17.69 -12.23
CA ARG A 261 -8.57 18.72 -13.06
C ARG A 261 -9.16 18.74 -14.46
N LEU A 262 -9.27 19.94 -15.00
CA LEU A 262 -9.68 20.26 -16.35
C LEU A 262 -8.58 21.03 -17.09
N SER A 263 -8.48 20.82 -18.40
CA SER A 263 -7.70 21.70 -19.27
C SER A 263 -8.45 21.98 -20.56
N PRO A 264 -8.38 23.19 -21.13
CA PRO A 264 -8.97 23.46 -22.44
C PRO A 264 -8.26 22.73 -23.59
N VAL A 265 -6.93 22.54 -23.49
CA VAL A 265 -6.10 22.05 -24.60
C VAL A 265 -5.23 20.86 -24.19
N SER A 266 -4.35 21.06 -23.22
CA SER A 266 -3.38 20.06 -22.79
C SER A 266 -3.10 20.19 -21.30
N PHE A 267 -3.07 19.05 -20.63
CA PHE A 267 -2.65 18.93 -19.25
C PHE A 267 -1.53 17.90 -19.14
N THR A 268 -0.44 18.26 -18.47
CA THR A 268 0.74 17.39 -18.33
C THR A 268 1.17 17.30 -16.89
N TYR A 269 1.33 16.09 -16.37
CA TYR A 269 2.01 15.83 -15.11
C TYR A 269 3.43 15.36 -15.39
N TYR A 270 4.37 15.92 -14.63
CA TYR A 270 5.74 15.47 -14.58
C TYR A 270 6.03 14.97 -13.19
N ALA A 271 6.46 13.72 -13.07
CA ALA A 271 7.03 13.21 -11.85
C ALA A 271 8.54 13.07 -12.02
N MET A 272 9.26 13.47 -10.98
CA MET A 272 10.71 13.56 -10.92
C MET A 272 11.20 12.72 -9.75
N CYS A 273 12.43 12.24 -9.81
CA CYS A 273 13.02 11.41 -8.76
C CYS A 273 12.26 10.10 -8.50
N ILE A 274 11.55 9.57 -9.50
CA ILE A 274 10.99 8.23 -9.41
C ILE A 274 12.14 7.21 -9.52
N VAL A 275 12.10 6.14 -8.73
CA VAL A 275 13.10 5.07 -8.80
C VAL A 275 13.03 4.40 -10.19
N ASN A 276 14.17 4.01 -10.76
CA ASN A 276 14.14 3.28 -12.02
C ASN A 276 13.51 1.90 -11.81
N GLY A 277 12.57 1.52 -12.67
CA GLY A 277 11.80 0.30 -12.50
C GLY A 277 10.63 0.19 -13.46
N ASN A 278 9.88 -0.91 -13.32
CA ASN A 278 8.62 -1.10 -14.00
C ASN A 278 7.50 -0.61 -13.10
N TYR A 279 6.54 0.10 -13.67
CA TYR A 279 5.41 0.68 -12.98
C TYR A 279 4.14 0.44 -13.77
N ASP A 280 3.03 0.29 -13.05
CA ASP A 280 1.69 0.43 -13.60
C ASP A 280 1.22 1.87 -13.34
N VAL A 281 1.12 2.65 -14.43
CA VAL A 281 0.55 3.99 -14.40
C VAL A 281 -0.96 3.90 -14.57
N ASN A 282 -1.70 4.16 -13.50
CA ASN A 282 -3.15 4.15 -13.46
C ASN A 282 -3.69 5.58 -13.57
N LEU A 283 -4.46 5.83 -14.62
CA LEU A 283 -5.15 7.09 -14.81
C LEU A 283 -6.63 6.92 -14.46
N HIS A 284 -7.07 7.67 -13.45
CA HIS A 284 -8.39 7.58 -12.87
C HIS A 284 -9.29 8.68 -13.43
N PHE A 285 -10.46 8.28 -13.95
CA PHE A 285 -11.41 9.21 -14.54
C PHE A 285 -12.84 8.93 -14.05
N ALA A 286 -13.59 10.00 -13.87
CA ALA A 286 -15.04 9.99 -13.83
C ALA A 286 -15.56 11.26 -14.51
N GLU A 287 -16.44 11.13 -15.49
CA GLU A 287 -17.05 12.30 -16.11
C GLU A 287 -18.11 12.88 -15.16
N ILE A 288 -17.79 14.01 -14.55
CA ILE A 288 -18.60 14.69 -13.53
C ILE A 288 -19.07 16.09 -13.96
N MET A 289 -18.64 16.54 -15.14
CA MET A 289 -19.03 17.84 -15.70
C MET A 289 -20.26 17.69 -16.61
N PHE A 290 -20.32 16.62 -17.39
CA PHE A 290 -21.51 16.31 -18.18
C PHE A 290 -22.59 15.66 -17.33
N SER A 291 -23.86 15.92 -17.66
CA SER A 291 -25.01 15.23 -17.05
C SER A 291 -25.62 14.27 -18.07
N GLY A 292 -26.13 13.13 -17.61
CA GLY A 292 -26.79 12.13 -18.48
C GLY A 292 -28.18 12.54 -18.97
N ASN A 293 -28.68 13.71 -18.56
CA ASN A 293 -29.99 14.21 -18.97
C ASN A 293 -29.90 14.82 -20.37
N GLN A 294 -30.72 14.35 -21.30
CA GLN A 294 -30.82 14.85 -22.69
C GLN A 294 -31.50 16.23 -22.77
N THR A 295 -31.11 17.20 -21.95
CA THR A 295 -31.45 18.59 -22.26
C THR A 295 -30.64 19.02 -23.48
N TYR A 296 -31.29 19.66 -24.45
CA TYR A 296 -30.79 20.06 -25.78
C TYR A 296 -29.47 20.87 -25.81
N LYS A 297 -28.83 21.15 -24.65
CA LYS A 297 -27.63 21.97 -24.48
C LYS A 297 -26.33 21.19 -24.24
N SER A 298 -26.32 19.86 -24.24
CA SER A 298 -25.05 19.12 -24.12
C SER A 298 -25.11 17.72 -24.71
N LEU A 299 -24.86 17.61 -26.02
CA LEU A 299 -24.30 16.38 -26.62
C LEU A 299 -22.77 16.33 -26.46
N GLY A 300 -22.19 17.17 -25.60
CA GLY A 300 -20.75 17.32 -25.44
C GLY A 300 -20.09 15.99 -25.14
N ARG A 301 -19.14 15.59 -26.00
CA ARG A 301 -18.26 14.45 -25.76
C ARG A 301 -16.89 14.99 -25.41
N ARG A 302 -16.30 14.48 -24.34
CA ARG A 302 -14.90 14.76 -24.02
C ARG A 302 -14.04 13.74 -24.76
N ILE A 303 -13.23 14.23 -25.69
CA ILE A 303 -12.34 13.39 -26.48
C ILE A 303 -10.93 13.97 -26.40
N PHE A 304 -9.97 13.14 -25.99
CA PHE A 304 -8.57 13.52 -25.90
C PHE A 304 -7.65 12.32 -26.09
N ASP A 305 -6.41 12.60 -26.45
CA ASP A 305 -5.35 11.60 -26.51
C ASP A 305 -4.64 11.52 -25.16
N ILE A 306 -4.12 10.33 -24.85
CA ILE A 306 -3.29 10.06 -23.68
C ILE A 306 -1.89 9.68 -24.18
N TYR A 307 -0.90 10.45 -23.74
CA TYR A 307 0.51 10.18 -23.96
C TYR A 307 1.20 9.88 -22.64
N ILE A 308 2.08 8.89 -22.63
CA ILE A 308 2.96 8.62 -21.50
C ILE A 308 4.39 8.54 -22.03
N GLN A 309 5.31 9.29 -21.41
CA GLN A 309 6.70 9.45 -21.89
C GLN A 309 6.76 9.78 -23.39
N GLY A 310 5.90 10.70 -23.85
CA GLY A 310 5.80 11.11 -25.26
C GLY A 310 5.19 10.07 -26.21
N LYS A 311 4.91 8.84 -25.77
CA LYS A 311 4.28 7.80 -26.60
C LYS A 311 2.76 7.89 -26.53
N LEU A 312 2.09 7.88 -27.69
CA LEU A 312 0.63 7.81 -27.76
C LEU A 312 0.14 6.45 -27.24
N MET A 313 -0.59 6.47 -26.13
CA MET A 313 -1.14 5.28 -25.46
C MET A 313 -2.58 5.02 -25.85
N LEU A 314 -3.41 6.07 -25.86
CA LEU A 314 -4.78 6.02 -26.34
C LEU A 314 -5.07 7.24 -27.20
N LYS A 315 -5.72 6.98 -28.35
CA LYS A 315 -6.17 8.02 -29.26
C LYS A 315 -7.67 8.18 -29.12
N ASP A 316 -8.14 9.43 -29.16
CA ASP A 316 -9.56 9.79 -29.15
C ASP A 316 -10.34 9.16 -27.96
N PHE A 317 -9.71 9.12 -26.79
CA PHE A 317 -10.29 8.54 -25.57
C PHE A 317 -11.50 9.34 -25.08
N ASN A 318 -12.60 8.64 -24.81
CA ASN A 318 -13.85 9.19 -24.30
C ASN A 318 -14.26 8.48 -23.00
N ILE A 319 -14.27 9.24 -21.90
CA ILE A 319 -14.55 8.74 -20.55
C ILE A 319 -15.95 8.12 -20.46
N VAL A 320 -16.97 8.78 -21.02
CA VAL A 320 -18.39 8.34 -20.89
C VAL A 320 -18.63 7.04 -21.65
N GLU A 321 -18.05 6.91 -22.84
CA GLU A 321 -18.16 5.70 -23.65
C GLU A 321 -17.46 4.52 -22.96
N GLU A 322 -16.24 4.72 -22.46
CA GLU A 322 -15.49 3.67 -21.75
C GLU A 322 -16.16 3.27 -20.43
N ALA A 323 -16.67 4.24 -19.66
CA ALA A 323 -17.33 4.00 -18.38
C ALA A 323 -18.79 3.52 -18.51
N ASN A 324 -19.33 3.43 -19.74
CA ASN A 324 -20.74 3.15 -20.02
C ASN A 324 -21.70 4.09 -19.26
N GLY A 325 -21.38 5.38 -19.20
CA GLY A 325 -22.22 6.41 -18.58
C GLY A 325 -21.45 7.50 -17.85
N VAL A 326 -22.20 8.53 -17.46
CA VAL A 326 -21.74 9.69 -16.68
C VAL A 326 -21.64 9.33 -15.20
N GLY A 327 -20.71 9.93 -14.47
CA GLY A 327 -20.54 9.73 -13.03
C GLY A 327 -20.15 8.31 -12.66
N LYS A 328 -19.52 7.59 -13.60
CA LYS A 328 -19.00 6.23 -13.43
C LYS A 328 -17.49 6.23 -13.50
N LEU A 329 -16.90 5.33 -12.71
CA LEU A 329 -15.47 5.13 -12.65
C LEU A 329 -14.96 4.45 -13.93
N VAL A 330 -13.86 4.96 -14.47
CA VAL A 330 -12.96 4.23 -15.36
C VAL A 330 -11.51 4.44 -14.93
N VAL A 331 -10.75 3.34 -14.91
CA VAL A 331 -9.30 3.35 -14.66
C VAL A 331 -8.60 2.76 -15.87
N LYS A 332 -7.62 3.48 -16.42
CA LYS A 332 -6.76 2.98 -17.51
C LYS A 332 -5.36 2.75 -16.96
N THR A 333 -4.93 1.50 -17.01
CA THR A 333 -3.61 1.05 -16.55
C THR A 333 -2.65 0.92 -17.72
N PHE A 334 -1.45 1.47 -17.57
CA PHE A 334 -0.41 1.42 -18.57
C PHE A 334 0.91 0.95 -17.93
N PRO A 335 1.43 -0.23 -18.31
CA PRO A 335 2.74 -0.66 -17.85
C PRO A 335 3.84 0.18 -18.52
N VAL A 336 4.72 0.76 -17.72
CA VAL A 336 5.77 1.69 -18.16
C VAL A 336 7.08 1.35 -17.45
N THR A 337 8.19 1.42 -18.16
CA THR A 337 9.53 1.27 -17.58
C THR A 337 10.19 2.65 -17.49
N ILE A 338 10.50 3.08 -16.28
CA ILE A 338 11.20 4.34 -15.99
C ILE A 338 12.70 4.06 -15.88
N THR A 339 13.51 4.81 -16.63
CA THR A 339 14.98 4.58 -16.76
C THR A 339 15.84 5.80 -16.44
N ASP A 340 15.25 7.00 -16.45
CA ASP A 340 15.90 8.29 -16.22
C ASP A 340 15.35 9.02 -14.99
N GLY A 341 14.56 8.32 -14.18
CA GLY A 341 13.89 8.85 -13.00
C GLY A 341 12.76 9.85 -13.27
N ASN A 342 12.30 9.97 -14.52
CA ASN A 342 11.22 10.87 -14.91
C ASN A 342 10.02 10.14 -15.51
N LEU A 343 8.82 10.64 -15.20
CA LEU A 343 7.57 10.21 -15.82
C LEU A 343 6.80 11.43 -16.31
N GLU A 344 6.47 11.44 -17.60
CA GLU A 344 5.58 12.43 -18.20
C GLU A 344 4.23 11.74 -18.52
N ILE A 345 3.13 12.33 -18.05
CA ILE A 345 1.77 11.93 -18.40
C ILE A 345 1.10 13.14 -19.03
N ARG A 346 0.76 13.07 -20.31
CA ARG A 346 0.15 14.18 -21.05
C ARG A 346 -1.20 13.80 -21.62
N LEU A 347 -2.21 14.58 -21.29
CA LEU A 347 -3.56 14.53 -21.86
C LEU A 347 -3.70 15.68 -22.85
N PHE A 348 -4.12 15.40 -24.09
CA PHE A 348 -4.12 16.39 -25.16
C PHE A 348 -5.36 16.28 -26.06
N SER A 349 -6.16 17.33 -26.13
CA SER A 349 -7.43 17.31 -26.87
C SER A 349 -7.35 17.92 -28.27
N ALA A 350 -6.47 18.91 -28.53
CA ALA A 350 -6.33 19.56 -29.84
C ALA A 350 -7.66 20.01 -30.52
N GLY A 351 -8.73 20.26 -29.76
CA GLY A 351 -10.06 20.61 -30.31
C GLY A 351 -10.86 19.42 -30.87
N LYS A 352 -10.43 18.19 -30.58
CA LYS A 352 -11.14 16.95 -30.95
C LYS A 352 -12.52 16.87 -30.29
N GLY A 353 -13.49 16.33 -31.01
CA GLY A 353 -14.86 16.15 -30.53
C GLY A 353 -15.81 17.32 -30.75
N THR A 354 -15.41 18.34 -31.55
CA THR A 354 -16.24 19.51 -31.85
C THR A 354 -16.73 19.45 -33.30
N VAL A 355 -18.05 19.51 -33.51
CA VAL A 355 -18.69 19.53 -34.85
C VAL A 355 -19.34 20.89 -35.18
N THR A 356 -19.39 21.78 -34.18
CA THR A 356 -19.84 23.18 -34.24
C THR A 356 -19.03 23.98 -33.23
N ILE A 357 -19.09 25.32 -33.25
CA ILE A 357 -18.54 26.16 -32.17
C ILE A 357 -19.19 25.68 -30.85
N PRO A 358 -18.44 25.07 -29.91
CA PRO A 358 -19.04 24.49 -28.73
C PRO A 358 -19.50 25.57 -27.75
N ASP A 359 -20.45 25.23 -26.88
CA ASP A 359 -20.87 26.14 -25.81
C ASP A 359 -19.67 26.49 -24.91
N LYS A 360 -19.66 27.74 -24.44
CA LYS A 360 -18.56 28.37 -23.68
C LYS A 360 -18.17 27.54 -22.45
N GLY A 361 -16.87 27.24 -22.29
CA GLY A 361 -16.29 26.58 -21.10
C GLY A 361 -16.22 25.06 -21.09
N VAL A 362 -16.64 24.36 -22.15
CA VAL A 362 -16.74 22.89 -22.17
C VAL A 362 -15.66 22.27 -23.08
N TYR A 363 -14.41 22.17 -22.59
CA TYR A 363 -13.29 21.72 -23.43
C TYR A 363 -12.26 20.84 -22.72
N GLY A 364 -11.59 20.02 -23.52
CA GLY A 364 -10.33 19.32 -23.25
C GLY A 364 -10.38 18.23 -22.17
N PRO A 365 -9.21 17.71 -21.73
CA PRO A 365 -9.17 16.53 -20.86
C PRO A 365 -9.69 16.82 -19.45
N LEU A 366 -10.18 15.76 -18.80
CA LEU A 366 -10.57 15.70 -17.39
C LEU A 366 -9.81 14.55 -16.76
N ILE A 367 -9.27 14.71 -15.55
CA ILE A 367 -8.64 13.62 -14.78
C ILE A 367 -8.93 13.77 -13.29
N SER A 368 -9.30 12.67 -12.63
CA SER A 368 -9.68 12.65 -11.22
C SER A 368 -8.51 12.29 -10.31
N ALA A 369 -7.67 11.33 -10.72
CA ALA A 369 -6.48 10.96 -9.97
C ALA A 369 -5.44 10.26 -10.85
N ILE A 370 -4.22 10.17 -10.33
CA ILE A 370 -3.12 9.39 -10.89
C ILE A 370 -2.58 8.49 -9.79
N SER A 371 -2.39 7.21 -10.06
CA SER A 371 -1.52 6.35 -9.26
C SER A 371 -0.41 5.76 -10.13
N VAL A 372 0.79 5.68 -9.59
CA VAL A 372 1.97 5.08 -10.24
C VAL A 372 2.54 4.08 -9.24
N ASP A 373 2.31 2.80 -9.51
CA ASP A 373 2.58 1.72 -8.58
C ASP A 373 3.66 0.78 -9.15
N PRO A 374 4.74 0.47 -8.42
CA PRO A 374 5.86 -0.39 -8.86
C PRO A 374 5.62 -1.91 -8.76
#